data_AF-A0A1G2FJB2-F1
#
_entry.id   AF-A0A1G2FJB2-F1
#
_cell.length_a   1.000
_cell.length_b   1.000
_cell.length_c   1.000
_cell.angle_alpha   90.00
_cell.angle_beta   90.00
_cell.angle_gamma   90.00
#
_symmetry.space_group_name_H-M   'P 1'
#
loop_
_entity.id
_entity.type
_entity.pdbx_description
1 polymer ?
#
loop_
_entity_poly.entity_id
_entity_poly.type
_entity_poly.pdbx_seq_one_letter_code
_entity_poly.pdbx_strand_id
1 'polypeptide(L)' 'MTKDNCSMSKEDIIFNLNKGLEAEHRALDMCQRLLAILDEPEEKEKISLIITDEKEHIKITERLIETTNRHFKENNK' A
#
# COMPACT_ATOMS: atom_id res chain seq x y z
N MET A 1 21.97 -17.82 -25.31
CA MET A 1 21.62 -17.70 -23.88
C MET A 1 20.38 -16.85 -23.80
N THR A 2 19.24 -17.48 -23.55
CA THR A 2 17.95 -16.83 -23.36
C THR A 2 18.03 -15.92 -22.14
N LYS A 3 17.82 -14.62 -22.34
CA LYS A 3 17.44 -13.73 -21.25
C LYS A 3 16.02 -14.13 -20.87
N ASP A 4 15.89 -14.99 -19.86
CA ASP A 4 14.62 -15.17 -19.18
C ASP A 4 14.29 -13.84 -18.49
N ASN A 5 13.66 -12.95 -19.25
CA ASN A 5 12.89 -11.86 -18.69
C ASN A 5 11.78 -12.55 -17.88
N CYS A 6 11.98 -12.69 -16.57
CA CYS A 6 10.92 -13.04 -15.65
C CYS A 6 9.90 -11.88 -15.67
N SER A 7 9.06 -11.90 -16.69
CA SER A 7 7.99 -10.95 -16.93
C SER A 7 6.93 -11.22 -15.87
N MET A 8 6.99 -10.49 -14.76
CA MET A 8 5.94 -10.52 -13.74
C MET A 8 4.61 -10.22 -14.43
N SER A 9 3.63 -11.13 -14.32
CA SER A 9 2.34 -10.95 -14.98
C SER A 9 1.58 -9.77 -14.37
N LYS A 10 0.59 -9.24 -15.10
CA LYS A 10 -0.31 -8.23 -14.55
C LYS A 10 -0.94 -8.73 -13.25
N GLU A 11 -1.36 -9.99 -13.25
CA GLU A 11 -1.98 -10.67 -12.12
C GLU A 11 -1.04 -10.71 -10.91
N ASP A 12 0.24 -11.02 -11.12
CA ASP A 12 1.26 -11.02 -10.05
C ASP A 12 1.50 -9.61 -9.49
N ILE A 13 1.57 -8.59 -10.35
CA ILE A 13 1.76 -7.19 -9.91
C ILE A 13 0.55 -6.75 -9.07
N ILE A 14 -0.67 -6.96 -9.57
CA ILE A 14 -1.91 -6.59 -8.89
C ILE A 14 -2.05 -7.36 -7.57
N PHE A 15 -1.72 -8.65 -7.55
CA PHE A 15 -1.76 -9.46 -6.34
C PHE A 15 -0.83 -8.91 -5.26
N ASN A 16 0.41 -8.56 -5.60
CA ASN A 16 1.35 -8.00 -4.64
C ASN A 16 0.94 -6.60 -4.16
N LEU A 17 0.42 -5.75 -5.06
CA LEU A 17 -0.09 -4.43 -4.67
C LEU A 17 -1.30 -4.53 -3.73
N ASN A 18 -2.23 -5.45 -3.98
CA ASN A 18 -3.36 -5.70 -3.08
C ASN A 18 -2.90 -6.21 -1.71
N LYS A 19 -1.91 -7.10 -1.66
CA LYS A 19 -1.31 -7.53 -0.39
C LYS A 19 -0.67 -6.38 0.39
N GLY A 20 0.02 -5.48 -0.33
CA GLY A 20 0.57 -4.25 0.24
C GLY A 20 -0.55 -3.38 0.82
N LEU A 21 -1.58 -3.10 0.02
CA LEU A 21 -2.74 -2.30 0.44
C LEU A 21 -3.42 -2.84 1.70
N GLU A 22 -3.63 -4.16 1.77
CA GLU A 22 -4.16 -4.81 2.98
C GLU A 22 -3.24 -4.64 4.20
N ALA A 23 -1.92 -4.62 3.99
CA ALA A 23 -0.96 -4.40 5.06
C ALA A 23 -1.02 -2.96 5.59
N GLU A 24 -1.06 -1.96 4.70
CA GLU A 24 -1.21 -0.53 5.10
C GLU A 24 -2.52 -0.32 5.86
N HIS A 25 -3.63 -0.92 5.42
CA HIS A 25 -4.90 -0.83 6.15
C HIS A 25 -4.82 -1.43 7.57
N ARG A 26 -4.14 -2.57 7.73
CA ARG A 26 -3.92 -3.18 9.05
C ARG A 26 -3.03 -2.31 9.92
N ALA A 27 -1.95 -1.76 9.36
CA ALA A 27 -1.05 -0.86 10.08
C ALA A 27 -1.78 0.41 10.56
N LEU A 28 -2.59 1.01 9.69
CA LEU A 28 -3.45 2.15 10.04
C LEU A 28 -4.43 1.82 11.18
N ASP A 29 -5.14 0.69 11.11
CA ASP A 29 -6.06 0.26 12.19
C ASP A 29 -5.32 0.07 13.51
N MET A 30 -4.14 -0.55 13.50
CA MET A 30 -3.32 -0.73 14.70
C MET A 30 -2.84 0.60 15.28
N CYS A 31 -2.39 1.53 14.43
CA CYS A 31 -1.97 2.86 14.88
C CYS A 31 -3.12 3.64 15.52
N GLN A 32 -4.32 3.57 14.94
CA GLN A 32 -5.51 4.23 15.51
C GLN A 32 -5.90 3.64 16.87
N ARG A 33 -5.84 2.32 17.01
CA ARG A 33 -6.09 1.64 18.30
C ARG A 33 -5.04 2.00 19.34
N LEU A 34 -3.77 2.06 18.94
CA LEU A 34 -2.67 2.43 19.83
C LEU A 34 -2.82 3.88 20.31
N LEU A 35 -3.12 4.82 19.41
CA LEU A 35 -3.35 6.23 19.74
C LEU A 35 -4.44 6.40 20.81
N ALA A 36 -5.47 5.56 20.79
CA ALA A 36 -6.59 5.60 21.73
C ALA A 36 -6.22 5.14 23.15
N ILE A 37 -5.16 4.34 23.32
CA ILE A 37 -4.75 3.76 24.61
C ILE A 37 -3.45 4.35 25.17
N LEU A 38 -2.69 5.10 24.37
CA LEU A 38 -1.50 5.80 24.85
C LEU A 38 -1.91 6.94 25.80
N ASP A 39 -1.05 7.25 26.76
CA ASP A 39 -1.23 8.38 27.68
C ASP A 39 -0.22 9.49 27.42
N GLU A 40 1.00 9.12 27.00
CA GLU A 40 2.10 10.05 26.79
C GLU A 40 1.88 10.94 25.55
N PRO A 41 1.86 12.28 25.70
CA PRO A 41 1.61 13.19 24.59
C PRO A 41 2.64 13.08 23.45
N GLU A 42 3.91 12.86 23.78
CA GLU A 42 4.98 12.73 22.78
C GLU A 42 4.79 11.46 21.92
N GLU A 43 4.40 10.35 22.54
CA GLU A 43 4.12 9.11 21.80
C GLU A 43 2.87 9.26 20.93
N LYS A 44 1.82 9.95 21.42
CA LYS A 44 0.63 10.27 20.62
C LYS A 44 0.95 11.08 19.37
N GLU A 45 1.85 12.05 19.48
CA GLU A 45 2.28 12.85 18.34
C GLU A 45 3.00 11.98 17.29
N LYS A 46 3.93 11.13 17.73
CA LYS A 46 4.63 10.18 16.84
C LYS A 46 3.65 9.24 16.13
N ILE A 47 2.70 8.64 16.84
CA ILE A 47 1.69 7.76 16.24
C ILE A 47 0.77 8.53 15.29
N SER A 48 0.44 9.79 15.58
CA SER A 48 -0.39 10.62 14.70
C SER A 48 0.29 10.92 13.36
N LEU A 49 1.62 11.10 13.37
CA LEU A 49 2.42 11.23 12.15
C LEU A 49 2.38 9.93 11.33
N ILE A 50 2.61 8.78 11.98
CA ILE A 50 2.54 7.46 11.30
C ILE A 50 1.16 7.23 10.68
N ILE A 51 0.07 7.56 11.38
CA ILE A 51 -1.30 7.49 10.82
C ILE A 51 -1.44 8.31 9.53
N THR A 52 -0.76 9.45 9.45
CA THR A 52 -0.78 10.29 8.25
C THR A 52 -0.02 9.63 7.11
N ASP A 53 1.15 9.05 7.40
CA ASP A 53 1.95 8.32 6.42
C ASP A 53 1.21 7.10 5.86
N GLU A 54 0.60 6.28 6.72
CA GLU A 54 -0.19 5.10 6.32
C GLU A 54 -1.36 5.48 5.39
N LYS A 55 -2.02 6.61 5.63
CA LYS A 55 -3.08 7.13 4.75
C LYS A 55 -2.54 7.52 3.38
N GLU A 56 -1.34 8.07 3.30
CA GLU A 56 -0.71 8.39 2.02
C GLU A 56 -0.25 7.12 1.29
N HIS A 57 0.30 6.13 2.00
CA HIS A 57 0.65 4.84 1.40
C HIS A 57 -0.55 4.10 0.80
N ILE A 58 -1.70 4.11 1.48
CA ILE A 58 -2.96 3.57 0.94
C ILE A 58 -3.30 4.22 -0.40
N LYS A 59 -3.34 5.56 -0.45
CA LYS A 59 -3.66 6.30 -1.68
C LYS A 59 -2.67 6.02 -2.80
N ILE A 60 -1.38 5.95 -2.48
CA ILE A 60 -0.31 5.64 -3.45
C ILE A 60 -0.54 4.24 -4.02
N THR A 61 -0.82 3.26 -3.15
CA THR A 61 -1.00 1.87 -3.56
C THR A 61 -2.25 1.69 -4.42
N GLU A 62 -3.37 2.31 -4.05
CA GLU A 62 -4.58 2.35 -4.87
C GLU A 62 -4.30 2.94 -6.26
N ARG A 63 -3.58 4.07 -6.33
CA ARG A 63 -3.20 4.70 -7.59
C ARG A 63 -2.29 3.83 -8.45
N LEU A 64 -1.40 3.05 -7.83
CA LEU A 64 -0.55 2.08 -8.53
C LEU A 64 -1.37 0.92 -9.12
N ILE A 65 -2.36 0.42 -8.39
CA ILE A 65 -3.31 -0.60 -8.87
C ILE A 65 -4.08 -0.07 -10.08
N GLU A 66 -4.61 1.15 -10.01
CA GLU A 66 -5.31 1.78 -11.12
C GLU A 66 -4.40 1.97 -12.34
N THR A 67 -3.19 2.46 -12.12
CA THR A 67 -2.20 2.71 -13.18
C THR A 67 -1.80 1.42 -13.88
N THR A 68 -1.54 0.36 -13.11
CA THR A 68 -1.25 -0.99 -13.64
C THR A 68 -2.43 -1.49 -14.47
N ASN A 69 -3.65 -1.41 -13.94
CA ASN A 69 -4.83 -1.86 -14.66
C ASN A 69 -5.05 -1.12 -15.97
N ARG A 70 -4.84 0.20 -16.00
CA ARG A 70 -4.92 1.01 -17.21
C ARG A 70 -3.86 0.63 -18.24
N HIS A 71 -2.59 0.53 -17.83
CA HIS A 71 -1.48 0.18 -18.72
C HIS A 71 -1.74 -1.16 -19.44
N PHE A 72 -2.18 -2.19 -18.71
CA PHE A 72 -2.46 -3.49 -19.33
C PHE A 72 -3.79 -3.55 -20.08
N LYS A 73 -4.75 -2.63 -19.87
CA LYS A 73 -5.95 -2.51 -20.72
C LYS A 73 -5.63 -1.85 -22.07
N GLU A 74 -4.72 -0.89 -22.09
CA GLU A 74 -4.33 -0.14 -23.30
C GLU A 74 -3.38 -0.93 -24.20
N ASN A 75 -2.49 -1.76 -23.64
CA ASN A 75 -1.52 -2.57 -24.41
C ASN A 75 -2.07 -3.93 -24.91
N ASN A 76 -3.32 -4.28 -24.62
CA ASN A 76 -4.00 -5.47 -25.14
C ASN A 76 -5.08 -5.12 -26.20
N LYS A 77 -5.00 -3.92 -26.80
CA LYS A 77 -5.79 -3.48 -27.96
C LYS A 77 -4.91 -3.46 -29.20
#